data_AF-A0A336NGU4-F1
#
_entry.id   AF-A0A336NGU4-F1
#
_cell.length_a   1.000
_cell.length_b   1.000
_cell.length_c   1.000
_cell.angle_alpha   90.00
_cell.angle_beta   90.00
_cell.angle_gamma   90.00
#
_symmetry.space_group_name_H-M   'P 1'
#
loop_
_entity.id
_entity.type
_entity.pdbx_description
1 polymer ?
#
loop_
_entity_poly.entity_id
_entity_poly.type
_entity_poly.pdbx_seq_one_letter_code
_entity_poly.pdbx_strand_id
1 'polypeptide(L)'
;MSTRLKLRVIVLAVILFVILFAIYKYFSTAPVLSLSVSSDGRYVISAHAAQDADRHKPIGQLVLWDIERKEKTILARDANAFSAAFIPDSHEFMWQDRKNIVHIQNVEGKEIESFPHFQVKTHIMSADKQFYLSSNMEDNGQLYKGYGKDLVPVYTDGSFPFPLTLSMSKDYFLSATAACSVGDYPVAETNLTENPINPNSSKKGSYDEITLWNRHTLKPVAKLNGNCGKTTGLISPNGDWVVTGGENFGNFMWEVNNLNNRQNLAHVNDVFYRSNEKNYKNIKEKLYLNRINLKINKLL
;
A
#
# COMPACT_ATOMS: atom_id res chain seq x y z
N MET A 1 49.35 -6.22 32.31
CA MET A 1 47.90 -6.16 32.61
C MET A 1 47.47 -7.46 33.29
N SER A 2 47.01 -7.41 34.54
CA SER A 2 46.66 -8.63 35.31
C SER A 2 45.46 -9.35 34.70
N THR A 3 45.37 -10.67 34.88
CA THR A 3 44.24 -11.49 34.39
C THR A 3 42.89 -10.97 34.87
N ARG A 4 42.82 -10.45 36.11
CA ARG A 4 41.62 -9.80 36.65
C ARG A 4 41.25 -8.50 35.92
N LEU A 5 42.23 -7.69 35.52
CA LEU A 5 41.99 -6.47 34.76
C LEU A 5 41.55 -6.78 33.32
N LYS A 6 42.14 -7.81 32.68
CA LYS A 6 41.67 -8.31 31.37
C LYS A 6 40.22 -8.79 31.42
N LEU A 7 39.86 -9.57 32.44
CA LEU A 7 38.51 -10.07 32.61
C LEU A 7 37.49 -8.94 32.81
N ARG A 8 37.80 -7.92 33.63
CA ARG A 8 36.94 -6.74 33.82
C ARG A 8 36.71 -5.97 32.53
N VAL A 9 37.75 -5.76 31.72
CA VAL A 9 37.65 -5.07 30.42
C VAL A 9 36.77 -5.84 29.44
N ILE A 10 36.91 -7.16 29.37
CA ILE A 10 36.07 -8.01 28.51
C ILE A 10 34.60 -7.92 28.94
N VAL A 11 34.30 -8.02 30.25
CA VAL A 11 32.92 -7.91 30.76
C VAL A 11 32.31 -6.56 30.42
N LEU A 12 33.03 -5.46 30.61
CA LEU A 12 32.55 -4.12 30.26
C LEU A 12 32.30 -3.97 28.76
N ALA A 13 33.17 -4.53 27.91
CA ALA A 13 32.98 -4.51 26.46
C ALA A 13 31.73 -5.29 26.02
N VAL A 14 31.47 -6.46 26.62
CA VAL A 14 30.26 -7.25 26.36
C VAL A 14 29.00 -6.49 26.79
N ILE A 15 29.00 -5.87 27.97
CA ILE A 15 27.86 -5.06 28.44
C ILE A 15 27.60 -3.91 27.48
N LEU A 16 28.64 -3.17 27.08
CA LEU A 16 28.51 -2.08 26.11
C LEU A 16 27.94 -2.59 24.78
N PHE A 17 28.43 -3.71 24.28
CA PHE A 17 27.92 -4.30 23.04
C PHE A 17 26.44 -4.67 23.13
N VAL A 18 26.00 -5.27 24.24
CA VAL A 18 24.59 -5.61 24.48
C VAL A 18 23.72 -4.35 24.53
N ILE A 19 24.18 -3.29 25.20
CA ILE A 19 23.47 -2.01 25.26
C ILE A 19 23.35 -1.40 23.85
N LEU A 20 24.44 -1.33 23.09
CA LEU A 20 24.44 -0.80 21.73
C LEU A 20 23.54 -1.63 20.80
N PHE A 21 23.54 -2.95 20.94
CA PHE A 21 22.67 -3.83 20.18
C PHE A 21 21.20 -3.62 20.54
N ALA A 22 20.86 -3.46 21.83
CA ALA A 22 19.51 -3.16 22.28
C ALA A 22 19.01 -1.81 21.73
N ILE A 23 19.87 -0.78 21.78
CA ILE A 23 19.60 0.54 21.19
C ILE A 23 19.35 0.41 19.68
N TYR A 24 20.24 -0.27 18.96
CA TYR A 24 20.08 -0.50 17.52
C TYR A 24 18.76 -1.20 17.19
N LYS A 25 18.40 -2.26 17.93
CA LYS A 25 17.13 -2.97 17.74
C LYS A 25 15.93 -2.10 18.07
N TYR A 26 16.03 -1.24 19.08
CA TYR A 26 14.96 -0.31 19.43
C TYR A 26 14.67 0.69 18.28
N PHE A 27 15.70 1.23 17.63
CA PHE A 27 15.55 2.19 16.51
C PHE A 27 15.36 1.54 15.13
N SER A 28 15.51 0.22 15.04
CA SER A 28 15.29 -0.53 13.81
C SER A 28 13.80 -0.59 13.45
N THR A 29 13.53 -0.56 12.15
CA THR A 29 12.17 -0.68 11.59
C THR A 29 12.06 -1.97 10.79
N ALA A 30 10.94 -2.69 10.94
CA ALA A 30 10.63 -3.87 10.13
C ALA A 30 10.34 -3.48 8.66
N PRO A 31 10.14 -4.44 7.74
CA PRO A 31 9.67 -4.12 6.39
C PRO A 31 8.40 -3.27 6.38
N VAL A 32 8.33 -2.32 5.46
CA VAL A 32 7.15 -1.48 5.23
C VAL A 32 6.09 -2.31 4.51
N LEU A 33 4.84 -2.25 4.98
CA LEU A 33 3.69 -2.88 4.31
C LEU A 33 2.72 -1.86 3.71
N SER A 34 2.61 -0.68 4.31
CA SER A 34 1.85 0.43 3.76
C SER A 34 2.54 1.75 4.05
N LEU A 35 2.27 2.73 3.19
CA LEU A 35 2.70 4.11 3.37
C LEU A 35 1.64 5.06 2.82
N SER A 36 1.61 6.26 3.38
CA SER A 36 0.81 7.37 2.90
C SER A 36 1.62 8.66 3.01
N VAL A 37 1.35 9.60 2.11
CA VAL A 37 2.06 10.87 2.00
C VAL A 37 1.06 11.99 2.23
N SER A 38 1.43 13.03 2.98
CA SER A 38 0.60 14.22 3.15
C SER A 38 0.37 14.93 1.82
N SER A 39 -0.75 15.66 1.67
CA SER A 39 -1.09 16.36 0.41
C SER A 39 0.03 17.29 -0.10
N ASP A 40 0.78 17.90 0.82
CA ASP A 40 1.88 18.81 0.53
C ASP A 40 3.24 18.10 0.31
N GLY A 41 3.28 16.77 0.44
CA GLY A 41 4.50 15.98 0.27
C GLY A 41 5.52 16.09 1.40
N ARG A 42 5.21 16.83 2.48
CA ARG A 42 6.15 17.10 3.57
C ARG A 42 6.36 15.90 4.50
N TYR A 43 5.29 15.15 4.74
CA TYR A 43 5.28 14.05 5.70
C TYR A 43 4.93 12.72 5.04
N VAL A 44 5.54 11.66 5.55
CA VAL A 44 5.17 10.27 5.22
C VAL A 44 4.83 9.54 6.50
N ILE A 45 3.77 8.76 6.49
CA ILE A 45 3.44 7.81 7.54
C ILE A 45 3.59 6.42 6.94
N SER A 46 4.41 5.58 7.56
CA SER A 46 4.61 4.21 7.12
C SER A 46 4.30 3.23 8.24
N ALA A 47 3.68 2.12 7.88
CA ALA A 47 3.36 1.06 8.82
C ALA A 47 4.13 -0.21 8.45
N HIS A 48 4.70 -0.85 9.47
CA HIS A 48 5.69 -1.90 9.34
C HIS A 48 5.30 -3.12 10.15
N ALA A 49 5.62 -4.31 9.66
CA ALA A 49 5.48 -5.54 10.43
C ALA A 49 6.60 -6.51 10.12
N ALA A 50 6.88 -7.43 11.06
CA ALA A 50 7.85 -8.48 10.86
C ALA A 50 7.42 -9.42 9.72
N GLN A 51 8.38 -10.07 9.05
CA GLN A 51 8.11 -10.93 7.90
C GLN A 51 7.29 -12.18 8.25
N ASP A 52 7.38 -12.62 9.51
CA ASP A 52 6.65 -13.73 10.11
C ASP A 52 5.38 -13.29 10.84
N ALA A 53 4.99 -12.01 10.75
CA ALA A 53 3.74 -11.53 11.31
C ALA A 53 2.53 -12.20 10.63
N ASP A 54 1.42 -12.28 11.37
CA ASP A 54 0.16 -12.76 10.82
C ASP A 54 -0.24 -11.92 9.60
N ARG A 55 -0.44 -12.58 8.46
CA ARG A 55 -0.79 -11.91 7.19
C ARG A 55 -2.17 -11.26 7.23
N HIS A 56 -3.06 -11.73 8.09
CA HIS A 56 -4.40 -11.17 8.28
C HIS A 56 -4.45 -10.16 9.40
N LYS A 57 -3.42 -10.05 10.25
CA LYS A 57 -3.32 -9.03 11.31
C LYS A 57 -1.86 -8.65 11.57
N PRO A 58 -1.18 -8.02 10.60
CA PRO A 58 0.22 -7.68 10.79
C PRO A 58 0.33 -6.48 11.72
N ILE A 59 0.58 -6.76 13.01
CA ILE A 59 0.81 -5.73 14.01
C ILE A 59 2.29 -5.40 14.08
N GLY A 60 2.63 -4.11 14.03
CA GLY A 60 3.98 -3.65 14.22
C GLY A 60 4.09 -2.13 14.37
N GLN A 61 5.04 -1.52 13.68
CA GLN A 61 5.45 -0.15 13.95
C GLN A 61 4.71 0.86 13.08
N LEU A 62 4.33 1.98 13.66
CA LEU A 62 3.91 3.19 12.96
C LEU A 62 5.08 4.18 12.98
N VAL A 63 5.47 4.69 11.82
CA VAL A 63 6.66 5.54 11.68
C VAL A 63 6.31 6.79 10.87
N LEU A 64 6.49 7.94 11.51
CA LEU A 64 6.37 9.25 10.86
C LEU A 64 7.74 9.68 10.32
N TRP A 65 7.75 10.24 9.12
CA TRP A 65 8.92 10.81 8.46
C TRP A 65 8.64 12.28 8.15
N ASP A 66 9.57 13.15 8.55
CA ASP A 66 9.63 14.53 8.08
C ASP A 66 10.66 14.57 6.95
N ILE A 67 10.18 14.76 5.72
CA ILE A 67 11.02 14.70 4.51
C ILE A 67 11.98 15.90 4.45
N GLU A 68 11.53 17.06 4.90
CA GLU A 68 12.32 18.28 4.91
C GLU A 68 13.47 18.18 5.91
N ARG A 69 13.17 17.71 7.13
CA ARG A 69 14.16 17.51 8.20
C ARG A 69 15.00 16.26 8.03
N LYS A 70 14.57 15.31 7.20
CA LYS A 70 15.17 13.97 7.02
C LYS A 70 15.20 13.18 8.32
N GLU A 71 14.14 13.33 9.12
CA GLU A 71 14.00 12.69 10.42
C GLU A 71 12.89 11.64 10.37
N LYS A 72 13.02 10.63 11.23
CA LYS A 72 11.97 9.63 11.44
C LYS A 72 11.69 9.43 12.92
N THR A 73 10.45 9.13 13.25
CA THR A 73 10.00 8.86 14.61
C THR A 73 9.09 7.64 14.61
N ILE A 74 9.40 6.66 15.46
CA ILE A 74 8.51 5.51 15.71
C ILE A 74 7.44 5.99 16.68
N LEU A 75 6.21 6.16 16.20
CA LEU A 75 5.08 6.66 16.98
C LEU A 75 4.41 5.57 17.81
N ALA A 76 4.28 4.37 17.25
CA ALA A 76 3.62 3.22 17.90
C ALA A 76 4.29 1.90 17.51
N ARG A 77 4.06 0.83 18.29
CA ARG A 77 4.60 -0.53 18.05
C ARG A 77 3.52 -1.62 18.04
N ASP A 78 2.27 -1.20 18.07
CA ASP A 78 1.07 -2.02 18.09
C ASP A 78 0.08 -1.58 17.00
N ALA A 79 0.58 -0.95 15.94
CA ALA A 79 -0.23 -0.51 14.80
C ALA A 79 -0.49 -1.66 13.81
N ASN A 80 -1.71 -1.70 13.28
CA ASN A 80 -2.08 -2.50 12.12
C ASN A 80 -1.37 -1.97 10.88
N ALA A 81 -0.47 -2.77 10.32
CA ALA A 81 0.46 -2.37 9.27
C ALA A 81 -0.18 -2.09 7.89
N PHE A 82 -1.50 -2.22 7.74
CA PHE A 82 -2.25 -1.84 6.54
C PHE A 82 -3.15 -0.61 6.71
N SER A 83 -3.18 -0.02 7.91
CA SER A 83 -4.18 1.00 8.25
C SER A 83 -3.70 2.44 8.09
N ALA A 84 -2.39 2.71 8.13
CA ALA A 84 -1.90 4.08 8.19
C ALA A 84 -2.22 4.89 6.92
N ALA A 85 -2.95 6.00 7.06
CA ALA A 85 -3.31 6.88 5.94
C ALA A 85 -3.45 8.35 6.37
N PHE A 86 -2.86 9.28 5.61
CA PHE A 86 -3.14 10.70 5.80
C PHE A 86 -4.58 11.05 5.40
N ILE A 87 -5.17 11.97 6.15
CA ILE A 87 -6.41 12.64 5.78
C ILE A 87 -6.04 13.77 4.80
N PRO A 88 -6.66 13.84 3.61
CA PRO A 88 -6.29 14.84 2.61
C PRO A 88 -6.40 16.28 3.12
N ASP A 89 -5.55 17.13 2.59
CA ASP A 89 -5.49 18.58 2.83
C ASP A 89 -5.26 18.94 4.31
N SER A 90 -4.59 18.04 5.03
CA SER A 90 -4.24 18.17 6.44
C SER A 90 -2.88 17.53 6.75
N HIS A 91 -2.40 17.75 7.99
CA HIS A 91 -1.31 16.97 8.60
C HIS A 91 -1.85 15.99 9.65
N GLU A 92 -3.09 15.54 9.48
CA GLU A 92 -3.71 14.51 10.29
C GLU A 92 -3.69 13.18 9.56
N PHE A 93 -3.54 12.10 10.30
CA PHE A 93 -3.55 10.75 9.76
C PHE A 93 -4.29 9.81 10.68
N MET A 94 -4.78 8.73 10.07
CA MET A 94 -5.47 7.65 10.73
C MET A 94 -4.57 6.43 10.82
N TRP A 95 -4.77 5.63 11.86
CA TRP A 95 -4.21 4.31 11.99
C TRP A 95 -5.06 3.48 12.97
N GLN A 96 -4.94 2.16 12.94
CA GLN A 96 -5.63 1.27 13.86
C GLN A 96 -4.64 0.53 14.77
N ASP A 97 -4.94 0.45 16.07
CA ASP A 97 -4.14 -0.29 17.05
C ASP A 97 -4.48 -1.79 17.10
N ARG A 98 -3.76 -2.55 17.95
CA ARG A 98 -4.00 -4.00 18.15
C ARG A 98 -5.38 -4.32 18.73
N LYS A 99 -5.98 -3.38 19.46
CA LYS A 99 -7.30 -3.50 20.10
C LYS A 99 -8.43 -3.09 19.15
N ASN A 100 -8.11 -2.82 17.89
CA ASN A 100 -9.02 -2.36 16.85
C ASN A 100 -9.63 -0.97 17.13
N ILE A 101 -8.93 -0.13 17.87
CA ILE A 101 -9.25 1.29 17.99
C ILE A 101 -8.62 2.02 16.80
N VAL A 102 -9.43 2.79 16.08
CA VAL A 102 -8.95 3.73 15.06
C VAL A 102 -8.63 5.03 15.75
N HIS A 103 -7.42 5.53 15.52
CA HIS A 103 -6.92 6.80 16.04
C HIS A 103 -6.79 7.79 14.88
N ILE A 104 -7.19 9.03 15.12
CA ILE A 104 -6.93 10.19 14.26
C ILE A 104 -6.07 11.15 15.05
N GLN A 105 -4.88 11.44 14.56
CA GLN A 105 -3.94 12.34 15.22
C GLN A 105 -3.16 13.17 14.20
N ASN A 106 -2.57 14.28 14.67
CA ASN A 106 -1.69 15.10 13.83
C ASN A 106 -0.21 14.72 13.96
N VAL A 107 0.62 15.30 13.11
CA VAL A 107 2.09 15.10 13.09
C VAL A 107 2.79 15.62 14.36
N GLU A 108 2.16 16.54 15.11
CA GLU A 108 2.64 16.98 16.43
C GLU A 108 2.30 15.99 17.57
N GLY A 109 1.56 14.92 17.29
CA GLY A 109 1.20 13.87 18.26
C GLY A 109 -0.08 14.15 19.06
N LYS A 110 -0.86 15.16 18.70
CA LYS A 110 -2.17 15.43 19.30
C LYS A 110 -3.22 14.48 18.71
N GLU A 111 -3.87 13.70 19.56
CA GLU A 111 -5.06 12.93 19.20
C GLU A 111 -6.26 13.87 19.00
N ILE A 112 -6.93 13.74 17.87
CA ILE A 112 -8.10 14.52 17.46
C ILE A 112 -9.37 13.73 17.79
N GLU A 113 -9.37 12.44 17.47
CA GLU A 113 -10.50 11.54 17.68
C GLU A 113 -10.00 10.09 17.77
N SER A 114 -10.70 9.26 18.52
CA SER A 114 -10.51 7.81 18.49
C SER A 114 -11.84 7.07 18.68
N PHE A 115 -11.97 5.92 18.02
CA PHE A 115 -13.20 5.12 18.09
C PHE A 115 -12.93 3.63 17.91
N PRO A 116 -13.70 2.75 18.58
CA PRO A 116 -13.63 1.32 18.33
C PRO A 116 -14.19 1.00 16.93
N HIS A 117 -13.56 0.05 16.25
CA HIS A 117 -14.01 -0.42 14.94
C HIS A 117 -13.71 -1.91 14.77
N PHE A 118 -14.26 -2.54 13.72
CA PHE A 118 -13.78 -3.88 13.33
C PHE A 118 -12.32 -3.79 12.86
N GLN A 119 -11.63 -4.93 12.80
CA GLN A 119 -10.28 -4.95 12.26
C GLN A 119 -10.29 -4.53 10.79
N VAL A 120 -9.63 -3.43 10.46
CA VAL A 120 -9.61 -2.94 9.08
C VAL A 120 -8.58 -3.69 8.24
N LYS A 121 -8.95 -4.02 7.00
CA LYS A 121 -7.99 -4.37 5.96
C LYS A 121 -7.31 -3.12 5.40
N THR A 122 -8.07 -2.04 5.25
CA THR A 122 -7.61 -0.68 4.94
C THR A 122 -8.78 0.29 5.18
N HIS A 123 -8.51 1.58 5.25
CA HIS A 123 -9.52 2.63 5.38
C HIS A 123 -9.04 3.97 4.82
N ILE A 124 -9.99 4.85 4.52
CA ILE A 124 -9.74 6.22 4.04
C ILE A 124 -10.81 7.17 4.61
N MET A 125 -10.48 8.47 4.66
CA MET A 125 -11.36 9.50 5.16
C MET A 125 -11.27 10.75 4.27
N SER A 126 -12.40 11.42 4.07
CA SER A 126 -12.44 12.70 3.37
C SER A 126 -11.82 13.83 4.19
N ALA A 127 -11.33 14.89 3.52
CA ALA A 127 -10.73 16.06 4.19
C ALA A 127 -11.66 16.72 5.23
N ASP A 128 -12.96 16.75 4.95
CA ASP A 128 -14.01 17.26 5.86
C ASP A 128 -14.41 16.28 6.98
N LYS A 129 -13.82 15.08 6.99
CA LYS A 129 -14.08 13.97 7.92
C LYS A 129 -15.53 13.46 7.93
N GLN A 130 -16.36 13.86 6.98
CA GLN A 130 -17.77 13.44 6.89
C GLN A 130 -17.94 12.09 6.18
N PHE A 131 -16.88 11.59 5.53
CA PHE A 131 -16.89 10.33 4.81
C PHE A 131 -15.71 9.46 5.26
N TYR A 132 -15.98 8.51 6.13
CA TYR A 132 -15.04 7.44 6.50
C TYR A 132 -15.46 6.16 5.78
N LEU A 133 -14.55 5.56 5.02
CA LEU A 133 -14.74 4.29 4.32
C LEU A 133 -13.73 3.28 4.84
N SER A 134 -14.20 2.11 5.22
CA SER A 134 -13.38 1.05 5.78
C SER A 134 -13.71 -0.30 5.18
N SER A 135 -12.69 -1.15 5.11
CA SER A 135 -12.80 -2.51 4.64
C SER A 135 -12.65 -3.48 5.81
N ASN A 136 -13.60 -4.39 6.03
CA ASN A 136 -13.55 -5.35 7.14
C ASN A 136 -12.62 -6.51 6.81
N MET A 137 -11.63 -6.79 7.66
CA MET A 137 -10.73 -7.93 7.51
C MET A 137 -11.47 -9.27 7.61
N GLU A 138 -12.39 -9.41 8.57
CA GLU A 138 -13.07 -10.69 8.88
C GLU A 138 -14.06 -11.08 7.78
N ASP A 139 -14.75 -10.10 7.18
CA ASP A 139 -15.68 -10.32 6.08
C ASP A 139 -14.98 -10.33 4.71
N ASN A 140 -13.72 -10.76 4.66
CA ASN A 140 -12.90 -10.80 3.44
C ASN A 140 -12.81 -9.47 2.67
N GLY A 141 -12.92 -8.33 3.33
CA GLY A 141 -12.67 -7.02 2.75
C GLY A 141 -13.92 -6.21 2.34
N GLN A 142 -15.13 -6.64 2.71
CA GLN A 142 -16.36 -5.88 2.48
C GLN A 142 -16.26 -4.41 2.92
N LEU A 143 -16.96 -3.52 2.21
CA LEU A 143 -16.84 -2.07 2.37
C LEU A 143 -17.99 -1.50 3.18
N TYR A 144 -17.67 -0.62 4.13
CA TYR A 144 -18.62 0.06 4.99
C TYR A 144 -18.27 1.54 5.12
N LYS A 145 -19.29 2.40 5.08
CA LYS A 145 -19.20 3.82 5.39
C LYS A 145 -19.54 4.04 6.87
N GLY A 146 -18.81 4.92 7.54
CA GLY A 146 -19.06 5.30 8.94
C GLY A 146 -18.49 4.29 9.93
N TYR A 147 -18.83 4.49 11.21
CA TYR A 147 -18.37 3.68 12.34
C TYR A 147 -19.42 3.69 13.44
N GLY A 148 -19.31 2.75 14.38
CA GLY A 148 -20.26 2.61 15.48
C GLY A 148 -21.70 2.37 14.99
N LYS A 149 -22.64 3.17 15.49
CA LYS A 149 -24.07 3.08 15.14
C LYS A 149 -24.40 3.60 13.73
N ASP A 150 -23.50 4.39 13.13
CA ASP A 150 -23.70 5.05 11.84
C ASP A 150 -23.07 4.24 10.68
N LEU A 151 -22.76 2.96 10.93
CA LEU A 151 -22.17 2.05 9.95
C LEU A 151 -23.20 1.68 8.87
N VAL A 152 -22.84 1.91 7.60
CA VAL A 152 -23.68 1.63 6.43
C VAL A 152 -22.92 0.71 5.46
N PRO A 153 -23.48 -0.44 5.05
CA PRO A 153 -22.85 -1.29 4.04
C PRO A 153 -22.77 -0.57 2.69
N VAL A 154 -21.63 -0.68 2.04
CA VAL A 154 -21.36 -0.15 0.69
C VAL A 154 -21.21 -1.30 -0.30
N TYR A 155 -20.49 -2.34 0.07
CA TYR A 155 -20.33 -3.55 -0.73
C TYR A 155 -20.23 -4.79 0.16
N THR A 156 -21.22 -5.68 0.05
CA THR A 156 -21.23 -6.97 0.76
C THR A 156 -21.34 -8.16 -0.19
N ASP A 157 -21.45 -7.94 -1.50
CA ASP A 157 -21.70 -8.99 -2.48
C ASP A 157 -20.48 -9.87 -2.84
N GLY A 158 -19.30 -9.58 -2.31
CA GLY A 158 -18.10 -10.36 -2.64
C GLY A 158 -17.01 -10.25 -1.59
N SER A 159 -15.78 -10.57 -2.02
CA SER A 159 -14.59 -10.62 -1.17
C SER A 159 -13.45 -9.93 -1.89
N PHE A 160 -12.79 -8.97 -1.24
CA PHE A 160 -11.58 -8.34 -1.76
C PHE A 160 -10.33 -9.09 -1.27
N PRO A 161 -9.65 -9.89 -2.11
CA PRO A 161 -8.38 -10.51 -1.72
C PRO A 161 -7.30 -9.48 -1.41
N PHE A 162 -6.12 -9.94 -0.97
CA PHE A 162 -4.97 -9.05 -0.83
C PHE A 162 -4.21 -8.90 -2.14
N PRO A 163 -3.69 -7.70 -2.45
CA PRO A 163 -3.85 -6.44 -1.72
C PRO A 163 -5.25 -5.84 -1.92
N LEU A 164 -5.72 -4.98 -1.01
CA LEU A 164 -6.84 -4.07 -1.25
C LEU A 164 -6.36 -2.65 -1.01
N THR A 165 -6.54 -1.79 -2.00
CA THR A 165 -6.28 -0.35 -1.91
C THR A 165 -7.58 0.41 -2.07
N LEU A 166 -7.74 1.43 -1.23
CA LEU A 166 -8.82 2.42 -1.32
C LEU A 166 -8.20 3.78 -1.60
N SER A 167 -8.83 4.55 -2.48
CA SER A 167 -8.44 5.91 -2.81
C SER A 167 -9.69 6.73 -3.11
N MET A 168 -9.68 8.05 -2.87
CA MET A 168 -10.84 8.90 -3.14
C MET A 168 -10.50 10.25 -3.73
N SER A 169 -11.46 10.78 -4.46
CA SER A 169 -11.55 12.16 -4.91
C SER A 169 -12.82 12.79 -4.33
N LYS A 170 -13.18 13.98 -4.81
CA LYS A 170 -14.42 14.68 -4.42
C LYS A 170 -15.69 13.88 -4.72
N ASP A 171 -15.76 13.22 -5.86
CA ASP A 171 -17.02 12.61 -6.32
C ASP A 171 -16.97 11.08 -6.38
N TYR A 172 -15.76 10.51 -6.29
CA TYR A 172 -15.56 9.09 -6.44
C TYR A 172 -14.66 8.51 -5.35
N PHE A 173 -14.79 7.20 -5.14
CA PHE A 173 -13.75 6.39 -4.53
C PHE A 173 -13.46 5.18 -5.41
N LEU A 174 -12.25 4.65 -5.29
CA LEU A 174 -11.75 3.50 -6.03
C LEU A 174 -11.46 2.39 -5.03
N SER A 175 -11.95 1.19 -5.32
CA SER A 175 -11.44 -0.05 -4.73
C SER A 175 -10.62 -0.78 -5.79
N ALA A 176 -9.40 -1.20 -5.44
CA ALA A 176 -8.57 -1.99 -6.33
C ALA A 176 -7.92 -3.13 -5.56
N THR A 177 -8.07 -4.35 -6.11
CA THR A 177 -7.52 -5.58 -5.57
C THR A 177 -7.05 -6.49 -6.70
N ALA A 178 -6.72 -7.75 -6.41
CA ALA A 178 -6.41 -8.73 -7.42
C ALA A 178 -7.54 -8.85 -8.46
N ALA A 179 -7.23 -8.52 -9.71
CA ALA A 179 -8.11 -8.69 -10.85
C ALA A 179 -7.51 -9.75 -11.77
N CYS A 180 -8.29 -10.36 -12.66
CA CYS A 180 -7.70 -11.00 -13.84
C CYS A 180 -8.67 -11.02 -15.03
N SER A 181 -8.86 -9.86 -15.63
CA SER A 181 -9.66 -9.67 -16.85
C SER A 181 -8.74 -9.74 -18.09
N VAL A 182 -8.25 -10.95 -18.40
CA VAL A 182 -7.46 -11.22 -19.63
C VAL A 182 -8.36 -11.73 -20.75
N GLY A 183 -8.14 -11.25 -21.98
CA GLY A 183 -8.93 -11.62 -23.17
C GLY A 183 -9.84 -10.48 -23.65
N ASP A 184 -10.96 -10.83 -24.29
CA ASP A 184 -11.88 -9.88 -24.96
C ASP A 184 -12.83 -9.15 -23.98
N TYR A 185 -12.33 -8.76 -22.80
CA TYR A 185 -13.08 -7.91 -21.88
C TYR A 185 -13.08 -6.46 -22.38
N PRO A 186 -14.20 -5.73 -22.28
CA PRO A 186 -14.21 -4.30 -22.59
C PRO A 186 -13.26 -3.56 -21.64
N VAL A 187 -12.66 -2.46 -22.10
CA VAL A 187 -11.72 -1.62 -21.32
C VAL A 187 -12.32 -1.20 -19.98
N ALA A 188 -13.61 -0.89 -19.98
CA ALA A 188 -14.40 -0.65 -18.79
C ALA A 188 -15.84 -1.14 -19.00
N GLU A 189 -16.47 -1.62 -17.94
CA GLU A 189 -17.90 -1.94 -17.91
C GLU A 189 -18.64 -0.85 -17.13
N THR A 190 -19.61 -0.18 -17.76
CA THR A 190 -20.38 0.91 -17.14
C THR A 190 -21.87 0.61 -16.97
N ASN A 191 -22.40 -0.38 -17.70
CA ASN A 191 -23.77 -0.85 -17.56
C ASN A 191 -23.88 -1.85 -16.41
N LEU A 192 -23.70 -1.34 -15.19
CA LEU A 192 -23.66 -2.13 -13.96
C LEU A 192 -25.06 -2.27 -13.36
N THR A 193 -25.59 -3.50 -13.31
CA THR A 193 -26.97 -3.78 -12.86
C THR A 193 -27.05 -4.62 -11.58
N GLU A 194 -25.95 -5.22 -11.16
CA GLU A 194 -25.92 -6.07 -9.97
C GLU A 194 -26.03 -5.22 -8.68
N ASN A 195 -26.66 -5.80 -7.66
CA ASN A 195 -26.77 -5.13 -6.37
C ASN A 195 -25.45 -5.31 -5.60
N PRO A 196 -24.75 -4.24 -5.18
CA PRO A 196 -23.50 -4.38 -4.43
C PRO A 196 -23.70 -4.89 -2.99
N ILE A 197 -24.93 -4.87 -2.47
CA ILE A 197 -25.24 -5.25 -1.10
C ILE A 197 -26.15 -6.48 -1.12
N ASN A 198 -25.54 -7.66 -0.97
CA ASN A 198 -26.25 -8.93 -0.90
C ASN A 198 -25.95 -9.68 0.40
N PRO A 199 -26.90 -10.48 0.92
CA PRO A 199 -26.66 -11.36 2.06
C PRO A 199 -25.67 -12.48 1.70
N ASN A 200 -25.06 -13.09 2.72
CA ASN A 200 -24.04 -14.14 2.54
C ASN A 200 -24.50 -15.30 1.64
N SER A 201 -25.78 -15.66 1.65
CA SER A 201 -26.34 -16.77 0.85
C SER A 201 -26.43 -16.48 -0.65
N SER A 202 -26.27 -15.23 -1.08
CA SER A 202 -26.49 -14.82 -2.48
C SER A 202 -25.36 -13.93 -3.02
N LYS A 203 -24.16 -14.01 -2.43
CA LYS A 203 -22.97 -13.31 -2.91
C LYS A 203 -22.58 -13.79 -4.30
N LYS A 204 -22.26 -12.85 -5.20
CA LYS A 204 -21.82 -13.14 -6.58
C LYS A 204 -20.42 -12.65 -6.91
N GLY A 205 -19.84 -11.74 -6.11
CA GLY A 205 -18.56 -11.10 -6.45
C GLY A 205 -18.70 -10.06 -7.56
N SER A 206 -19.81 -9.31 -7.62
CA SER A 206 -20.09 -8.48 -8.80
C SER A 206 -19.10 -7.33 -9.04
N TYR A 207 -18.37 -6.89 -8.01
CA TYR A 207 -17.53 -5.69 -8.01
C TYR A 207 -16.23 -5.84 -7.22
N ASP A 208 -15.75 -7.08 -7.05
CA ASP A 208 -14.60 -7.44 -6.20
C ASP A 208 -13.24 -7.36 -6.90
N GLU A 209 -13.14 -6.59 -7.98
CA GLU A 209 -11.89 -6.28 -8.69
C GLU A 209 -11.55 -4.78 -8.58
N ILE A 210 -11.21 -4.12 -9.70
CA ILE A 210 -11.00 -2.68 -9.77
C ILE A 210 -12.33 -2.02 -10.10
N THR A 211 -12.91 -1.36 -9.12
CA THR A 211 -14.24 -0.74 -9.23
C THR A 211 -14.15 0.73 -8.83
N LEU A 212 -14.66 1.59 -9.72
CA LEU A 212 -14.89 3.01 -9.46
C LEU A 212 -16.31 3.18 -8.94
N TRP A 213 -16.46 3.93 -7.85
CA TRP A 213 -17.74 4.11 -7.15
C TRP A 213 -18.07 5.59 -7.05
N ASN A 214 -19.36 5.94 -7.18
CA ASN A 214 -19.85 7.27 -6.85
C ASN A 214 -19.92 7.40 -5.33
N ARG A 215 -19.21 8.38 -4.78
CA ARG A 215 -19.08 8.58 -3.33
C ARG A 215 -20.39 9.02 -2.67
N HIS A 216 -21.21 9.77 -3.40
CA HIS A 216 -22.45 10.34 -2.87
C HIS A 216 -23.58 9.31 -2.86
N THR A 217 -23.68 8.49 -3.91
CA THR A 217 -24.72 7.47 -4.02
C THR A 217 -24.29 6.10 -3.50
N LEU A 218 -23.00 5.90 -3.23
CA LEU A 218 -22.39 4.62 -2.83
C LEU A 218 -22.62 3.48 -3.85
N LYS A 219 -22.82 3.84 -5.11
CA LYS A 219 -23.09 2.88 -6.20
C LYS A 219 -21.87 2.75 -7.10
N PRO A 220 -21.61 1.55 -7.66
CA PRO A 220 -20.54 1.37 -8.61
C PRO A 220 -20.87 2.13 -9.91
N VAL A 221 -19.86 2.74 -10.50
CA VAL A 221 -19.95 3.53 -11.74
C VAL A 221 -19.28 2.78 -12.88
N ALA A 222 -18.16 2.11 -12.60
CA ALA A 222 -17.48 1.31 -13.60
C ALA A 222 -16.63 0.20 -12.97
N LYS A 223 -16.52 -0.91 -13.68
CA LYS A 223 -15.41 -1.87 -13.49
C LYS A 223 -14.32 -1.57 -14.51
N LEU A 224 -13.07 -1.53 -14.08
CA LEU A 224 -11.93 -1.18 -14.92
C LEU A 224 -11.09 -2.44 -15.19
N ASN A 225 -11.11 -2.90 -16.45
CA ASN A 225 -10.55 -4.19 -16.82
C ASN A 225 -9.15 -4.05 -17.42
N GLY A 226 -8.34 -5.09 -17.30
CA GLY A 226 -7.08 -5.25 -18.04
C GLY A 226 -5.88 -5.61 -17.17
N ASN A 227 -5.89 -5.30 -15.87
CA ASN A 227 -4.88 -5.83 -14.96
C ASN A 227 -5.12 -7.31 -14.72
N CYS A 228 -4.04 -8.04 -14.45
CA CYS A 228 -4.15 -9.37 -13.89
C CYS A 228 -3.09 -9.64 -12.81
N GLY A 229 -3.49 -10.38 -11.77
CA GLY A 229 -2.71 -10.60 -10.55
C GLY A 229 -2.99 -9.57 -9.48
N LYS A 230 -2.17 -9.55 -8.42
CA LYS A 230 -2.28 -8.57 -7.33
C LYS A 230 -2.18 -7.16 -7.90
N THR A 231 -3.24 -6.37 -7.72
CA THR A 231 -3.33 -5.04 -8.30
C THR A 231 -3.63 -4.01 -7.22
N THR A 232 -2.98 -2.86 -7.33
CA THR A 232 -3.22 -1.66 -6.52
C THR A 232 -3.67 -0.54 -7.43
N GLY A 233 -4.41 0.43 -6.90
CA GLY A 233 -4.90 1.54 -7.69
C GLY A 233 -5.16 2.80 -6.87
N LEU A 234 -5.07 3.94 -7.55
CA LEU A 234 -5.33 5.26 -7.00
C LEU A 234 -6.20 6.07 -7.95
N ILE A 235 -7.03 6.95 -7.41
CA ILE A 235 -7.70 8.00 -8.16
C ILE A 235 -7.00 9.33 -7.87
N SER A 236 -6.84 10.16 -8.89
CA SER A 236 -6.23 11.48 -8.74
C SER A 236 -7.09 12.38 -7.83
N PRO A 237 -6.51 13.35 -7.09
CA PRO A 237 -7.27 14.20 -6.19
C PRO A 237 -8.40 15.00 -6.86
N ASN A 238 -8.19 15.44 -8.11
CA ASN A 238 -9.21 16.10 -8.93
C ASN A 238 -10.28 15.12 -9.47
N GLY A 239 -10.06 13.81 -9.40
CA GLY A 239 -11.00 12.79 -9.85
C GLY A 239 -11.01 12.53 -11.34
N ASP A 240 -10.08 13.10 -12.12
CA ASP A 240 -10.05 12.97 -13.58
C ASP A 240 -9.38 11.69 -14.07
N TRP A 241 -8.54 11.06 -13.24
CA TRP A 241 -7.72 9.92 -13.64
C TRP A 241 -7.71 8.82 -12.60
N VAL A 242 -7.77 7.58 -13.07
CA VAL A 242 -7.46 6.38 -12.28
C VAL A 242 -6.16 5.79 -12.79
N VAL A 243 -5.25 5.39 -11.89
CA VAL A 243 -4.03 4.64 -12.22
C VAL A 243 -4.04 3.33 -11.46
N THR A 244 -3.64 2.24 -12.12
CA THR A 244 -3.45 0.94 -11.50
C THR A 244 -2.07 0.36 -11.84
N GLY A 245 -1.57 -0.50 -10.96
CA GLY A 245 -0.42 -1.34 -11.22
C GLY A 245 -0.65 -2.77 -10.74
N GLY A 246 -0.43 -3.73 -11.63
CA GLY A 246 -0.65 -5.15 -11.42
C GLY A 246 0.64 -5.98 -11.44
N GLU A 247 0.64 -7.11 -10.73
CA GLU A 247 1.78 -8.03 -10.64
C GLU A 247 2.15 -8.71 -11.97
N ASN A 248 1.14 -9.14 -12.75
CA ASN A 248 1.38 -9.99 -13.92
C ASN A 248 1.17 -9.25 -15.25
N PHE A 249 0.22 -8.31 -15.30
CA PHE A 249 -0.13 -7.60 -16.53
C PHE A 249 -0.41 -6.12 -16.28
N GLY A 250 0.29 -5.29 -17.04
CA GLY A 250 -0.02 -3.89 -17.31
C GLY A 250 -0.06 -2.96 -16.11
N ASN A 251 0.55 -1.79 -16.26
CA ASN A 251 0.15 -0.62 -15.49
C ASN A 251 -0.79 0.17 -16.41
N PHE A 252 -1.92 0.63 -15.90
CA PHE A 252 -2.91 1.30 -16.74
C PHE A 252 -3.35 2.62 -16.12
N MET A 253 -3.85 3.50 -16.98
CA MET A 253 -4.43 4.77 -16.59
C MET A 253 -5.70 5.02 -17.39
N TRP A 254 -6.80 5.36 -16.71
CA TRP A 254 -8.10 5.65 -17.34
C TRP A 254 -8.47 7.11 -17.11
N GLU A 255 -8.98 7.76 -18.15
CA GLU A 255 -9.66 9.04 -18.03
C GLU A 255 -11.07 8.82 -17.48
N VAL A 256 -11.40 9.40 -16.32
CA VAL A 256 -12.70 9.15 -15.64
C VAL A 256 -13.89 9.63 -16.47
N ASN A 257 -13.72 10.73 -17.21
CA ASN A 257 -14.75 11.29 -18.09
C ASN A 257 -14.87 10.53 -19.43
N ASN A 258 -13.94 9.64 -19.74
CA ASN A 258 -13.97 8.77 -20.91
C ASN A 258 -13.24 7.46 -20.61
N LEU A 259 -13.90 6.54 -19.91
CA LEU A 259 -13.27 5.31 -19.41
C LEU A 259 -12.80 4.36 -20.52
N ASN A 260 -13.18 4.56 -21.78
CA ASN A 260 -12.60 3.83 -22.90
C ASN A 260 -11.24 4.39 -23.34
N ASN A 261 -10.90 5.61 -22.93
CA ASN A 261 -9.56 6.17 -23.08
C ASN A 261 -8.65 5.64 -21.96
N ARG A 262 -8.13 4.42 -22.18
CA ARG A 262 -7.14 3.77 -21.32
C ARG A 262 -5.75 3.83 -21.95
N GLN A 263 -4.80 4.33 -21.17
CA GLN A 263 -3.38 4.37 -21.53
C GLN A 263 -2.64 3.20 -20.87
N ASN A 264 -1.67 2.64 -21.60
CA ASN A 264 -0.72 1.68 -21.06
C ASN A 264 0.47 2.46 -20.47
N LEU A 265 0.71 2.27 -19.18
CA LEU A 265 1.88 2.80 -18.50
C LEU A 265 3.03 1.80 -18.60
N ALA A 266 4.26 2.32 -18.55
CA ALA A 266 5.45 1.48 -18.63
C ALA A 266 5.50 0.47 -17.48
N HIS A 267 5.88 -0.77 -17.79
CA HIS A 267 6.14 -1.78 -16.76
C HIS A 267 7.55 -1.53 -16.19
N VAL A 268 7.65 -1.33 -14.88
CA VAL A 268 8.94 -1.03 -14.22
C VAL A 268 9.96 -2.16 -14.48
N ASN A 269 9.51 -3.42 -14.53
CA ASN A 269 10.40 -4.54 -14.83
C ASN A 269 10.91 -4.54 -16.30
N ASP A 270 10.16 -4.02 -17.27
CA ASP A 270 10.62 -3.96 -18.67
C ASP A 270 11.82 -3.03 -18.84
N VAL A 271 11.90 -1.96 -18.04
CA VAL A 271 13.02 -1.02 -18.05
C VAL A 271 14.28 -1.68 -17.49
N PHE A 272 14.16 -2.42 -16.39
CA PHE A 272 15.28 -3.14 -15.77
C PHE A 272 15.77 -4.32 -16.62
N TYR A 273 14.87 -5.08 -17.26
CA TYR A 273 15.28 -6.14 -18.19
C TYR A 273 15.94 -5.57 -19.45
N ARG A 274 15.43 -4.49 -20.06
CA ARG A 274 16.07 -3.84 -21.21
C ARG A 274 17.41 -3.18 -20.87
N SER A 275 17.54 -2.55 -19.70
CA SER A 275 18.82 -1.96 -19.27
C SER A 275 19.86 -3.03 -18.97
N ASN A 276 19.44 -4.13 -18.34
CA ASN A 276 20.32 -5.26 -18.07
C ASN A 276 20.71 -5.99 -19.36
N GLU A 277 19.81 -6.22 -20.32
CA GLU A 277 20.16 -6.82 -21.61
C GLU A 277 21.19 -6.01 -22.40
N LYS A 278 21.06 -4.67 -22.43
CA LYS A 278 22.07 -3.79 -23.05
C LYS A 278 23.41 -3.89 -22.31
N ASN A 279 23.41 -3.88 -20.98
CA ASN A 279 24.64 -4.07 -20.20
C ASN A 279 25.27 -5.45 -20.40
N TYR A 280 24.47 -6.53 -20.44
CA TYR A 280 24.94 -7.89 -20.69
C TYR A 280 25.49 -8.07 -22.11
N LYS A 281 24.88 -7.45 -23.14
CA LYS A 281 25.43 -7.42 -24.51
C LYS A 281 26.77 -6.69 -24.55
N ASN A 282 26.85 -5.52 -23.92
CA ASN A 282 28.07 -4.70 -23.91
C ASN A 282 29.22 -5.39 -23.14
N ILE A 283 28.91 -6.11 -22.06
CA ILE A 283 29.86 -6.94 -21.30
C ILE A 283 30.29 -8.15 -22.14
N LYS A 284 29.37 -8.83 -22.84
CA LYS A 284 29.70 -9.95 -23.74
C LYS A 284 30.60 -9.52 -24.90
N GLU A 285 30.34 -8.37 -25.52
CA GLU A 285 31.20 -7.82 -26.59
C GLU A 285 32.60 -7.50 -26.07
N LYS A 286 32.71 -6.85 -24.90
CA LYS A 286 34.02 -6.59 -24.26
C LYS A 286 34.76 -7.88 -23.91
N LEU A 287 34.08 -8.90 -23.42
CA LEU A 287 34.69 -10.21 -23.11
C LEU A 287 35.11 -10.98 -24.37
N TYR A 288 34.36 -10.85 -25.47
CA TYR A 288 34.69 -11.46 -26.75
C TYR A 288 35.92 -10.80 -27.40
N LEU A 289 35.97 -9.46 -27.40
CA LEU A 289 37.11 -8.68 -27.88
C LEU A 289 38.38 -8.95 -27.06
N ASN A 290 38.27 -9.04 -25.73
CA ASN A 290 39.39 -9.41 -24.87
C ASN A 290 39.90 -10.83 -25.15
N ARG A 291 39.01 -11.79 -25.44
CA ARG A 291 39.39 -13.16 -25.83
C ARG A 291 40.11 -13.23 -27.18
N ILE A 292 39.73 -12.37 -28.14
CA ILE A 292 40.40 -12.27 -29.44
C ILE A 292 41.81 -11.68 -29.26
N ASN A 293 41.95 -10.58 -28.52
CA ASN A 293 43.24 -9.96 -28.26
C ASN A 293 44.21 -10.88 -27.49
N LEU A 294 43.71 -11.66 -26.53
CA LEU A 294 44.49 -12.69 -25.82
C LEU A 294 44.92 -13.87 -26.70
N LYS A 295 44.20 -14.17 -27.79
CA LYS A 295 44.59 -15.20 -28.76
C LYS A 295 45.62 -14.68 -29.77
N ILE A 296 45.50 -13.42 -30.20
CA ILE A 296 46.45 -12.79 -31.14
C ILE A 296 47.82 -12.62 -30.47
N ASN A 297 47.87 -12.20 -29.20
CA ASN A 297 49.13 -12.04 -28.45
C ASN A 297 49.81 -13.38 -28.06
N LYS A 298 49.20 -14.53 -28.33
CA LYS A 298 49.81 -15.86 -28.16
C LYS A 298 50.31 -16.47 -29.48
N LEU A 299 50.06 -15.80 -30.60
CA LEU A 299 50.41 -16.25 -31.96
C LEU A 299 51.44 -15.32 -32.64
N LEU A 300 51.99 -14.36 -31.90
CA LEU A 300 53.14 -13.52 -32.24
C LEU A 300 54.24 -13.80 -31.22
#